data_AF-A0AAE3LFS4-F1
#
_entry.id   AF-A0AAE3LFS4-F1
#
_cell.length_a   1.000
_cell.length_b   1.000
_cell.length_c   1.000
_cell.angle_alpha   90.00
_cell.angle_beta   90.00
_cell.angle_gamma   90.00
#
_symmetry.space_group_name_H-M   'P 1'
#
loop_
_entity.id
_entity.type
_entity.pdbx_description
1 polymer ?
#
loop_
_entity_poly.entity_id
_entity_poly.type
_entity_poly.pdbx_seq_one_letter_code
_entity_poly.pdbx_strand_id
1 'polypeptide(L)'
;MAKYIRERFPALTLAELHKLAEEHRDNETVMRLLWEIRALHNVGYHAWRVETEEYFVYPNNPLGAAVLALRAALQEESWLSEMIVKIRGKRDPNDGW
;
A
#
# COMPACT_ATOMS: atom_id res chain seq x y z
N MET A 1 -15.66 11.37 -4.77
CA MET A 1 -15.22 10.69 -6.00
C MET A 1 -14.66 9.30 -5.73
N ALA A 2 -13.69 9.14 -4.82
CA ALA A 2 -13.10 7.84 -4.47
C ALA A 2 -14.13 6.75 -4.11
N LYS A 3 -15.15 7.10 -3.30
CA LYS A 3 -16.23 6.16 -2.92
C LYS A 3 -16.96 5.54 -4.12
N TYR A 4 -17.29 6.33 -5.13
CA TYR A 4 -17.99 5.86 -6.35
C TYR A 4 -17.11 4.97 -7.24
N ILE A 5 -15.79 5.23 -7.25
CA ILE A 5 -14.84 4.40 -8.00
C ILE A 5 -14.66 3.05 -7.28
N ARG A 6 -14.55 3.03 -5.95
CA ARG A 6 -14.40 1.81 -5.15
C ARG A 6 -15.63 0.91 -5.19
N GLU A 7 -16.84 1.49 -5.25
CA GLU A 7 -18.08 0.73 -5.44
C GLU A 7 -18.12 0.04 -6.82
N ARG A 8 -17.48 0.64 -7.83
CA ARG A 8 -17.46 0.13 -9.20
C ARG A 8 -16.28 -0.81 -9.48
N PHE A 9 -15.17 -0.61 -8.80
CA PHE A 9 -13.93 -1.37 -8.92
C PHE A 9 -13.44 -1.68 -7.50
N PRO A 10 -13.86 -2.82 -6.93
CA PRO A 10 -13.40 -3.22 -5.61
C PRO A 10 -11.87 -3.35 -5.59
N ALA A 11 -11.27 -3.05 -4.45
CA ALA A 11 -9.84 -3.22 -4.24
C ALA A 11 -9.42 -4.67 -4.50
N LEU A 12 -8.35 -4.85 -5.28
CA LEU A 12 -7.73 -6.15 -5.53
C LEU A 12 -6.84 -6.53 -4.34
N THR A 13 -6.92 -7.78 -3.91
CA THR A 13 -6.00 -8.37 -2.93
C THR A 13 -4.59 -8.49 -3.50
N LEU A 14 -3.58 -8.66 -2.64
CA LEU A 14 -2.21 -8.88 -3.09
C LEU A 14 -2.07 -10.13 -3.99
N ALA A 15 -2.82 -11.18 -3.70
CA ALA A 15 -2.82 -12.41 -4.49
C ALA A 15 -3.39 -12.18 -5.91
N GLU A 16 -4.45 -11.37 -6.02
CA GLU A 16 -5.04 -11.01 -7.31
C GLU A 16 -4.10 -10.11 -8.13
N LEU A 17 -3.37 -9.21 -7.47
CA LEU A 17 -2.33 -8.41 -8.14
C LEU A 17 -1.19 -9.27 -8.69
N HIS A 18 -0.73 -10.28 -7.93
CA HIS A 18 0.28 -11.23 -8.40
C HIS A 18 -0.21 -12.04 -9.59
N LYS A 19 -1.43 -12.56 -9.51
CA LYS A 19 -2.05 -13.30 -10.61
C LYS A 19 -2.17 -12.44 -11.87
N LEU A 20 -2.57 -11.18 -11.76
CA LEU A 20 -2.62 -10.25 -12.89
C LEU A 20 -1.24 -10.01 -13.51
N ALA A 21 -0.18 -9.94 -12.70
CA ALA A 21 1.19 -9.79 -13.21
C ALA A 21 1.63 -11.01 -14.04
N GLU A 22 1.25 -12.22 -13.61
CA GLU A 22 1.55 -13.46 -14.33
C GLU A 22 0.75 -13.56 -15.64
N GLU A 23 -0.56 -13.29 -15.58
CA GLU A 23 -1.47 -13.41 -16.73
C GLU A 23 -1.23 -12.35 -17.81
N HIS A 24 -0.70 -11.19 -17.43
CA HIS A 24 -0.54 -10.03 -18.32
C HIS A 24 0.90 -9.54 -18.43
N ARG A 25 1.88 -10.43 -18.27
CA ARG A 25 3.31 -10.10 -18.29
C ARG A 25 3.76 -9.33 -19.53
N ASP A 26 3.16 -9.63 -20.68
CA ASP A 26 3.48 -9.01 -21.97
C ASP A 26 2.63 -7.77 -22.27
N ASN A 27 1.69 -7.41 -21.38
CA ASN A 27 0.87 -6.21 -21.52
C ASN A 27 1.51 -5.04 -20.76
N GLU A 28 2.21 -4.19 -21.49
CA GLU A 28 2.92 -3.02 -20.94
C GLU A 28 2.02 -2.09 -20.11
N THR A 29 0.75 -1.94 -20.49
CA THR A 29 -0.19 -1.05 -19.77
C THR A 29 -0.54 -1.66 -18.42
N VAL A 30 -0.87 -2.96 -18.38
CA VAL A 30 -1.16 -3.65 -17.12
C VAL A 30 0.07 -3.66 -16.22
N MET A 31 1.25 -3.97 -16.78
CA MET A 31 2.49 -3.97 -16.02
C MET A 31 2.83 -2.59 -15.45
N ARG A 32 2.62 -1.50 -16.22
CA ARG A 32 2.81 -0.14 -15.72
C ARG A 32 1.89 0.17 -14.53
N LEU A 33 0.61 -0.18 -14.63
CA LEU A 33 -0.35 0.06 -13.54
C LEU A 33 0.02 -0.75 -12.29
N LEU A 34 0.47 -1.99 -12.46
CA LEU A 34 0.97 -2.81 -11.35
C LEU A 34 2.22 -2.21 -10.70
N TRP A 35 3.12 -1.59 -11.49
CA TRP A 35 4.26 -0.83 -10.96
C TRP A 35 3.85 0.40 -10.16
N GLU A 36 2.86 1.16 -10.65
CA GLU A 36 2.32 2.32 -9.93
C GLU A 36 1.68 1.91 -8.60
N ILE A 37 0.93 0.81 -8.58
CA ILE A 37 0.39 0.18 -7.37
C ILE A 37 1.53 -0.24 -6.41
N ARG A 38 2.62 -0.82 -6.93
CA ARG A 38 3.80 -1.20 -6.11
C ARG A 38 4.59 0.00 -5.58
N ALA A 39 4.60 1.13 -6.29
CA ALA A 39 5.18 2.36 -5.78
C ALA A 39 4.38 2.91 -4.59
N LEU A 40 3.04 2.92 -4.69
CA LEU A 40 2.15 3.34 -3.60
C LEU A 40 2.32 2.46 -2.35
N HIS A 41 2.47 1.16 -2.55
CA HIS A 41 2.85 0.18 -1.53
C HIS A 41 4.12 0.60 -0.75
N ASN A 42 5.20 0.96 -1.46
CA ASN A 42 6.45 1.39 -0.83
C ASN A 42 6.29 2.70 -0.06
N VAL A 43 5.55 3.67 -0.62
CA VAL A 43 5.24 4.93 0.06
C VAL A 43 4.52 4.65 1.39
N GLY A 44 3.54 3.76 1.38
CA GLY A 44 2.82 3.39 2.60
C GLY A 44 3.68 2.70 3.65
N TYR A 45 4.60 1.83 3.23
CA TYR A 45 5.57 1.21 4.14
C TYR A 45 6.51 2.25 4.77
N HIS A 46 7.09 3.14 3.97
CA HIS A 46 8.00 4.17 4.47
C HIS A 46 7.31 5.14 5.43
N ALA A 47 6.07 5.52 5.14
CA ALA A 47 5.25 6.33 6.04
C ALA A 47 5.08 5.66 7.40
N TRP A 48 4.70 4.38 7.40
CA TRP A 48 4.58 3.60 8.62
C TRP A 48 5.92 3.51 9.38
N ARG A 49 7.02 3.26 8.68
CA ARG A 49 8.35 3.16 9.29
C ARG A 49 8.73 4.45 9.99
N VAL A 50 8.47 5.59 9.35
CA VAL A 50 8.64 6.92 9.91
C VAL A 50 7.76 7.10 11.16
N GLU A 51 6.49 6.67 11.17
CA GLU A 51 5.65 6.68 12.40
C GLU A 51 6.26 5.87 13.55
N THR A 52 6.89 4.74 13.26
CA THR A 52 7.41 3.84 14.29
C THR A 52 8.79 4.19 14.81
N GLU A 53 9.63 4.76 13.95
CA GLU A 53 11.01 5.15 14.28
C GLU A 53 11.03 6.54 14.93
N GLU A 54 10.14 7.43 14.48
CA GLU A 54 10.04 8.79 15.00
C GLU A 54 8.81 8.90 15.91
N TYR A 55 9.05 9.07 17.22
CA TYR A 55 8.00 9.33 18.20
C TYR A 55 7.45 10.76 18.04
N PHE A 56 6.63 10.97 17.00
CA PHE A 56 6.00 12.27 16.79
C PHE A 56 4.96 12.57 17.88
N VAL A 57 4.95 13.82 18.35
CA VAL A 57 3.82 14.38 19.10
C VAL A 57 2.78 14.89 18.09
N TYR A 58 1.92 13.98 17.62
CA TYR A 58 0.79 14.33 16.77
C TYR A 58 -0.22 15.22 17.54
N PRO A 59 -0.87 16.21 16.90
CA PRO A 59 -0.63 16.78 15.56
C PRO A 59 0.25 18.05 15.57
N ASN A 60 0.91 18.38 16.68
CA ASN A 60 1.60 19.66 16.88
C ASN A 60 2.93 19.79 16.11
N ASN A 61 3.32 18.74 15.37
CA ASN A 61 4.46 18.72 14.46
C ASN A 61 3.95 18.59 13.01
N PRO A 62 4.34 19.49 12.08
CA PRO A 62 3.97 19.40 10.66
C PRO A 62 4.28 18.04 10.01
N LEU A 63 5.40 17.41 10.38
CA LEU A 63 5.78 16.09 9.89
C LEU A 63 4.83 15.01 10.43
N GLY A 64 4.46 15.10 11.71
CA GLY A 64 3.39 14.27 12.27
C GLY A 64 2.07 14.48 11.51
N ALA A 65 1.59 15.71 11.36
CA ALA A 65 0.34 15.96 10.64
C ALA A 65 0.34 15.35 9.21
N ALA A 66 1.45 15.45 8.48
CA ALA A 66 1.60 14.86 7.16
C ALA A 66 1.53 13.32 7.17
N VAL A 67 2.20 12.68 8.13
CA VAL A 67 2.23 11.22 8.26
C VAL A 67 0.85 10.68 8.69
N LEU A 68 0.14 11.39 9.58
CA LEU A 68 -1.23 11.03 9.98
C LEU A 68 -2.20 11.09 8.79
N ALA A 69 -2.12 12.14 7.97
CA ALA A 69 -2.92 12.29 6.76
C ALA A 69 -2.62 11.17 5.74
N LEU A 70 -1.34 10.82 5.58
CA LEU A 70 -0.91 9.72 4.73
C LEU A 70 -1.47 8.38 5.21
N ARG A 71 -1.43 8.10 6.51
CA ARG A 71 -2.03 6.89 7.09
C ARG A 71 -3.54 6.82 6.86
N ALA A 72 -4.26 7.92 7.05
CA ALA A 72 -5.69 7.97 6.78
C ALA A 72 -5.99 7.63 5.31
N ALA A 73 -5.24 8.22 4.38
CA ALA A 73 -5.38 7.93 2.94
C ALA A 73 -5.06 6.47 2.60
N LEU A 74 -4.05 5.88 3.23
CA LEU A 74 -3.67 4.47 3.02
C LEU A 74 -4.65 3.48 3.66
N GLN A 75 -5.27 3.82 4.80
CA GLN A 75 -6.28 2.98 5.44
C GLN A 75 -7.56 2.85 4.60
N GLU A 76 -7.83 3.82 3.75
CA GLU A 76 -8.93 3.73 2.79
C GLU A 76 -8.66 2.72 1.65
N GLU A 77 -7.42 2.25 1.52
CA GLU A 77 -6.96 1.30 0.51
C GLU A 77 -6.60 -0.04 1.19
N SER A 78 -7.58 -0.91 1.36
CA SER A 78 -7.45 -2.15 2.15
C SER A 78 -6.32 -3.08 1.67
N TRP A 79 -6.03 -3.08 0.37
CA TRP A 79 -4.94 -3.84 -0.24
C TRP A 79 -3.54 -3.36 0.19
N LEU A 80 -3.36 -2.05 0.40
CA LEU A 80 -2.10 -1.49 0.93
C LEU A 80 -1.84 -1.98 2.37
N SER A 81 -2.91 -2.17 3.14
CA SER A 81 -2.82 -2.65 4.52
C SER A 81 -2.35 -4.12 4.61
N GLU A 82 -2.68 -4.97 3.63
CA GLU A 82 -2.21 -6.38 3.59
C GLU A 82 -0.68 -6.46 3.55
N MET A 83 -0.04 -5.58 2.77
CA MET A 83 1.42 -5.54 2.69
C MET A 83 2.05 -5.01 3.98
N ILE A 84 1.44 -4.01 4.62
CA ILE A 84 1.89 -3.50 5.93
C ILE A 84 1.76 -4.60 7.00
N VAL A 85 0.71 -5.42 6.96
CA VAL A 85 0.52 -6.56 7.89
C VAL A 85 1.59 -7.64 7.67
N LYS A 86 1.87 -8.04 6.42
CA LYS A 86 2.98 -8.97 6.09
C LYS A 86 4.33 -8.47 6.59
N ILE A 87 4.53 -7.16 6.60
CA ILE A 87 5.75 -6.52 7.10
C ILE A 87 5.77 -6.47 8.64
N ARG A 88 4.62 -6.25 9.29
CA ARG A 88 4.48 -6.15 10.75
C ARG A 88 4.62 -7.49 11.49
N GLY A 89 4.23 -8.60 10.86
CA GLY A 89 4.32 -9.94 11.46
C GLY A 89 5.23 -10.83 10.64
N LYS A 90 6.40 -11.20 11.19
CA LYS A 90 7.36 -12.20 10.68
C LYS A 90 7.14 -12.61 9.22
N ARG A 91 7.95 -12.04 8.33
CA ARG A 91 8.17 -12.56 6.98
C ARG A 91 8.33 -14.08 7.06
N ASP A 92 7.45 -14.84 6.42
CA ASP A 92 7.67 -16.27 6.25
C ASP A 92 8.93 -16.42 5.39
N PRO A 93 9.95 -17.23 5.80
CA PRO A 93 11.16 -17.42 5.00
C PRO A 93 10.89 -17.90 3.56
N ASN A 94 9.68 -18.40 3.29
CA ASN A 94 9.26 -18.91 2.00
C ASN A 94 8.48 -17.90 1.13
N ASP A 95 8.29 -16.65 1.56
CA ASP A 95 7.71 -15.60 0.69
C ASP A 95 8.75 -15.15 -0.36
N GLY A 96 8.84 -15.95 -1.43
CA GLY A 96 9.51 -15.60 -2.69
C GLY A 96 8.74 -14.50 -3.45
N TRP A 97 9.50 -13.71 -4.21
CA TRP A 97 9.13 -12.48 -4.91
C TRP A 97 7.77 -12.45 -5.61
#